data_AF-A0A074MFF9-F1
#
_entry.id   AF-A0A074MFF9-F1
#
_cell.length_a   1.000
_cell.length_b   1.000
_cell.length_c   1.000
_cell.angle_alpha   90.00
_cell.angle_beta   90.00
_cell.angle_gamma   90.00
#
_symmetry.space_group_name_H-M   'P 1'
#
loop_
_entity.id
_entity.type
_entity.pdbx_description
1 polymer ?
#
loop_
_entity_poly.entity_id
_entity_poly.type
_entity_poly.pdbx_seq_one_letter_code
_entity_poly.pdbx_strand_id
1 'polypeptide(L)'
;MKKLLAGTTLAAILALGGGAAAFAATDDNASTTQQTPSATQQVQEHGHQGEHKKIQLTEQQKQAIKDSGVDFQAMKATKKQLWETGKSIRETHKQLKDLADTSTDKNLKKQIKADLKSSEDSMTKLKDLRKTGKDLHKQLHDAVQTADSAKIKDIAAKIEANNQEALKLMQTLDASLKAELTKVQGLTKQ
;
A
#
# COMPACT_ATOMS: atom_id res chain seq x y z
N MET A 1 -38.56 33.04 0.14
CA MET A 1 -37.34 33.19 0.96
C MET A 1 -36.83 31.81 1.32
N LYS A 2 -35.52 31.59 1.16
CA LYS A 2 -34.81 30.32 1.35
C LYS A 2 -34.75 29.92 2.83
N LYS A 3 -34.80 28.60 3.10
CA LYS A 3 -33.85 27.88 3.99
C LYS A 3 -34.08 26.36 3.86
N LEU A 4 -33.26 25.71 3.03
CA LEU A 4 -32.95 24.29 3.12
C LEU A 4 -31.95 24.09 4.26
N LEU A 5 -32.19 23.12 5.13
CA LEU A 5 -31.13 22.52 5.94
C LEU A 5 -31.02 21.06 5.55
N ALA A 6 -29.84 20.73 5.03
CA ALA A 6 -29.41 19.38 4.69
C ALA A 6 -29.08 18.60 5.97
N GLY A 7 -29.41 17.31 5.97
CA GLY A 7 -29.02 16.36 6.99
C GLY A 7 -28.89 14.97 6.35
N THR A 8 -27.74 14.73 5.74
CA THR A 8 -27.34 13.45 5.14
C THR A 8 -27.18 12.36 6.20
N THR A 9 -27.98 11.30 6.11
CA THR A 9 -27.70 10.02 6.78
C THR A 9 -27.35 9.01 5.69
N LEU A 10 -26.06 8.72 5.52
CA LEU A 10 -25.60 7.66 4.64
C LEU A 10 -25.42 6.39 5.48
N ALA A 11 -26.46 5.56 5.54
CA ALA A 11 -26.37 4.21 6.07
C ALA A 11 -25.90 3.27 4.95
N ALA A 12 -24.65 2.82 5.01
CA ALA A 12 -24.16 1.75 4.16
C ALA A 12 -24.40 0.40 4.86
N ILE A 13 -25.46 -0.30 4.45
CA ILE A 13 -25.65 -1.72 4.71
C ILE A 13 -24.89 -2.46 3.61
N LEU A 14 -23.80 -3.15 3.93
CA LEU A 14 -23.29 -4.23 3.07
C LEU A 14 -23.60 -5.56 3.73
N ALA A 15 -24.59 -6.24 3.16
CA ALA A 15 -24.99 -7.58 3.48
C ALA A 15 -23.85 -8.58 3.19
N LEU A 16 -23.55 -9.40 4.20
CA LEU A 16 -22.80 -10.65 4.07
C LEU A 16 -23.66 -11.68 3.32
N GLY A 17 -23.45 -11.82 2.02
CA GLY A 17 -23.66 -13.08 1.29
C GLY A 17 -22.28 -13.49 0.79
N GLY A 18 -21.66 -14.58 1.22
CA GLY A 18 -22.18 -15.95 1.14
C GLY A 18 -21.49 -16.62 -0.04
N GLY A 19 -20.40 -17.36 0.23
CA GLY A 19 -19.63 -18.06 -0.81
C GLY A 19 -18.28 -18.56 -0.32
N ALA A 20 -18.25 -19.79 0.16
CA ALA A 20 -17.09 -20.51 0.68
C ALA A 20 -16.10 -20.95 -0.42
N ALA A 21 -14.80 -20.95 -0.10
CA ALA A 21 -13.76 -21.86 -0.61
C ALA A 21 -12.45 -21.57 0.17
N ALA A 22 -12.18 -22.31 1.25
CA ALA A 22 -11.36 -23.53 1.28
C ALA A 22 -9.85 -23.23 1.44
N PHE A 23 -9.41 -23.08 2.69
CA PHE A 23 -8.06 -23.49 3.08
C PHE A 23 -8.12 -24.98 3.38
N ALA A 24 -7.83 -25.81 2.39
CA ALA A 24 -7.63 -27.24 2.60
C ALA A 24 -6.29 -27.43 3.32
N ALA A 25 -6.39 -27.89 4.57
CA ALA A 25 -5.37 -28.68 5.20
C ALA A 25 -5.35 -30.06 4.51
N THR A 26 -4.18 -30.50 4.09
CA THR A 26 -3.91 -31.90 3.78
C THR A 26 -2.70 -32.30 4.61
N ASP A 27 -2.99 -32.91 5.75
CA ASP A 27 -2.12 -33.93 6.32
C ASP A 27 -2.19 -35.16 5.41
N ASP A 28 -1.04 -35.68 4.99
CA ASP A 28 -0.67 -37.06 5.30
C ASP A 28 0.65 -37.49 4.62
N ASN A 29 1.38 -38.28 5.39
CA ASN A 29 2.26 -39.38 4.99
C ASN A 29 3.77 -39.18 4.76
N ALA A 30 4.51 -39.61 5.79
CA ALA A 30 5.70 -40.45 5.79
C ALA A 30 6.76 -40.33 4.69
N SER A 31 7.98 -39.98 5.11
CA SER A 31 9.18 -40.75 4.77
C SER A 31 10.35 -40.43 5.71
N THR A 32 10.80 -41.49 6.35
CA THR A 32 11.96 -41.66 7.23
C THR A 32 13.27 -41.51 6.46
N THR A 33 14.26 -40.78 7.01
CA THR A 33 15.66 -41.25 7.06
C THR A 33 16.52 -40.41 8.02
N GLN A 34 17.25 -41.10 8.89
CA GLN A 34 18.36 -40.60 9.69
C GLN A 34 19.59 -40.31 8.83
N GLN A 35 20.36 -39.26 9.15
CA GLN A 35 21.83 -39.33 9.20
C GLN A 35 22.47 -38.16 9.98
N THR A 36 23.47 -38.52 10.79
CA THR A 36 24.27 -37.77 11.79
C THR A 36 25.30 -36.83 11.11
N PRO A 37 25.97 -35.90 11.82
CA PRO A 37 26.54 -34.68 11.26
C PRO A 37 27.98 -34.84 10.76
N SER A 38 28.43 -33.95 9.89
CA SER A 38 29.86 -33.71 9.63
C SER A 38 30.09 -32.25 9.27
N ALA A 39 30.96 -31.61 10.06
CA ALA A 39 31.51 -30.29 9.77
C ALA A 39 32.73 -30.45 8.87
N THR A 40 32.81 -29.71 7.75
CA THR A 40 34.07 -29.19 7.19
C THR A 40 33.76 -27.97 6.33
N GLN A 41 34.58 -26.92 6.52
CA GLN A 41 34.60 -25.70 5.74
C GLN A 41 34.90 -25.99 4.25
N GLN A 42 34.37 -25.16 3.34
CA GLN A 42 35.10 -24.07 2.66
C GLN A 42 34.59 -23.80 1.23
N VAL A 43 34.67 -22.52 0.85
CA VAL A 43 34.71 -21.92 -0.50
C VAL A 43 33.39 -21.61 -1.21
N GLN A 44 33.42 -20.40 -1.75
CA GLN A 44 32.40 -19.50 -2.23
C GLN A 44 32.22 -19.69 -3.75
N GLU A 45 30.99 -19.99 -4.19
CA GLU A 45 30.58 -19.80 -5.59
C GLU A 45 29.30 -18.96 -5.62
N HIS A 46 29.42 -17.77 -6.21
CA HIS A 46 28.31 -16.85 -6.47
C HIS A 46 27.47 -17.36 -7.65
N GLY A 47 26.44 -18.15 -7.35
CA GLY A 47 25.36 -18.49 -8.28
C GLY A 47 24.04 -17.92 -7.76
N HIS A 48 23.71 -16.67 -8.09
CA HIS A 48 22.40 -16.08 -7.77
C HIS A 48 21.33 -16.60 -8.73
N GLN A 49 20.94 -17.87 -8.58
CA GLN A 49 19.61 -18.32 -9.00
C GLN A 49 18.65 -17.99 -7.85
N GLY A 50 17.88 -16.93 -8.04
CA GLY A 50 16.85 -16.49 -7.10
C GLY A 50 15.69 -17.48 -7.04
N GLU A 51 15.91 -18.63 -6.42
CA GLU A 51 14.81 -19.40 -5.86
C GLU A 51 14.14 -18.51 -4.82
N HIS A 52 12.97 -17.99 -5.14
CA HIS A 52 12.07 -17.43 -4.14
C HIS A 52 11.62 -18.57 -3.22
N LYS A 53 12.47 -18.98 -2.29
CA LYS A 53 12.10 -19.85 -1.18
C LYS A 53 10.94 -19.17 -0.48
N LYS A 54 9.73 -19.68 -0.70
CA LYS A 54 8.56 -19.33 0.11
C LYS A 54 8.94 -19.71 1.53
N ILE A 55 9.26 -18.72 2.36
CA ILE A 55 9.53 -18.93 3.77
C ILE A 55 8.27 -19.58 4.34
N GLN A 56 8.36 -20.87 4.66
CA GLN A 56 7.27 -21.57 5.32
C GLN A 56 7.27 -21.11 6.77
N LEU A 57 6.15 -20.55 7.21
CA LEU A 57 5.98 -20.16 8.61
C LEU A 57 5.88 -21.42 9.47
N THR A 58 6.56 -21.42 10.60
CA THR A 58 6.39 -22.48 11.61
C THR A 58 5.01 -22.38 12.25
N GLU A 59 4.52 -23.46 12.87
CA GLU A 59 3.23 -23.44 13.56
C GLU A 59 3.19 -22.39 14.67
N GLN A 60 4.30 -22.19 15.38
CA GLN A 60 4.41 -21.15 16.40
C GLN A 60 4.25 -19.74 15.81
N GLN A 61 4.83 -19.48 14.63
CA GLN A 61 4.70 -18.18 13.94
C GLN A 61 3.27 -17.97 13.43
N LYS A 62 2.63 -19.01 12.88
CA LYS A 62 1.22 -18.97 12.48
C LYS A 62 0.31 -18.69 13.67
N GLN A 63 0.57 -19.31 14.81
CA GLN A 63 -0.21 -19.10 16.02
C GLN A 63 -0.02 -17.67 16.56
N ALA A 64 1.21 -17.16 16.62
CA ALA A 64 1.47 -15.78 17.03
C ALA A 64 0.76 -14.74 16.12
N ILE A 65 0.70 -15.02 14.81
CA ILE A 65 -0.06 -14.21 13.85
C ILE A 65 -1.56 -14.25 14.18
N LYS A 66 -2.13 -15.43 14.47
CA LYS A 66 -3.54 -15.54 14.88
C LYS A 66 -3.81 -14.81 16.19
N ASP A 67 -2.95 -15.01 17.20
CA ASP A 67 -3.08 -14.42 18.53
C ASP A 67 -2.93 -12.89 18.51
N SER A 68 -2.20 -12.35 17.54
CA SER A 68 -2.09 -10.90 17.35
C SER A 68 -3.44 -10.24 16.98
N GLY A 69 -4.39 -11.01 16.45
CA GLY A 69 -5.70 -10.52 16.02
C GLY A 69 -5.64 -9.56 14.83
N VAL A 70 -4.54 -9.53 14.09
CA VAL A 70 -4.33 -8.60 12.97
C VAL A 70 -5.10 -9.07 11.73
N ASP A 71 -5.87 -8.16 11.13
CA ASP A 71 -6.54 -8.40 9.85
C ASP A 71 -5.62 -8.06 8.66
N PHE A 72 -4.86 -9.07 8.23
CA PHE A 72 -3.99 -8.94 7.05
C PHE A 72 -4.75 -8.74 5.74
N GLN A 73 -6.04 -9.11 5.67
CA GLN A 73 -6.85 -8.86 4.48
C GLN A 73 -7.21 -7.38 4.37
N ALA A 74 -7.61 -6.75 5.48
CA ALA A 74 -7.82 -5.30 5.54
C ALA A 74 -6.54 -4.52 5.20
N MET A 75 -5.38 -4.94 5.72
CA MET A 75 -4.09 -4.34 5.37
C MET A 75 -3.78 -4.48 3.86
N LYS A 76 -4.06 -5.65 3.27
CA LYS A 76 -3.87 -5.90 1.84
C LYS A 76 -4.80 -5.05 0.98
N ALA A 77 -6.07 -4.91 1.38
CA ALA A 77 -7.05 -4.05 0.71
C ALA A 77 -6.59 -2.59 0.72
N THR A 78 -6.15 -2.09 1.88
CA THR A 78 -5.62 -0.73 2.03
C THR A 78 -4.40 -0.50 1.13
N LYS A 79 -3.47 -1.47 1.09
CA LYS A 79 -2.30 -1.41 0.20
C LYS A 79 -2.68 -1.37 -1.28
N LYS A 80 -3.71 -2.13 -1.68
CA LYS A 80 -4.24 -2.08 -3.06
C LYS A 80 -4.82 -0.69 -3.37
N GLN A 81 -5.57 -0.10 -2.43
CA GLN A 81 -6.13 1.24 -2.60
C GLN A 81 -5.05 2.31 -2.74
N LEU A 82 -3.99 2.26 -1.90
CA LEU A 82 -2.82 3.13 -2.04
C LEU A 82 -2.17 3.01 -3.43
N TRP A 83 -2.03 1.78 -3.93
CA TRP A 83 -1.42 1.54 -5.24
C TRP A 83 -2.26 2.11 -6.39
N GLU A 84 -3.58 1.89 -6.39
CA GLU A 84 -4.46 2.44 -7.42
C GLU A 84 -4.52 3.97 -7.36
N THR A 85 -4.62 4.55 -6.16
CA THR A 85 -4.59 6.02 -5.99
C THR A 85 -3.27 6.60 -6.52
N GLY A 86 -2.15 5.91 -6.26
CA GLY A 86 -0.83 6.33 -6.75
C GLY A 86 -0.64 6.19 -8.25
N LYS A 87 -1.41 5.35 -8.93
CA LYS A 87 -1.47 5.36 -10.40
C LYS A 87 -2.28 6.54 -10.90
N SER A 88 -3.45 6.78 -10.32
CA SER A 88 -4.32 7.91 -10.68
C SER A 88 -3.55 9.24 -10.63
N ILE A 89 -2.87 9.51 -9.51
CA ILE A 89 -2.03 10.70 -9.33
C ILE A 89 -0.97 10.82 -10.43
N ARG A 90 -0.27 9.71 -10.74
CA ARG A 90 0.78 9.70 -11.77
C ARG A 90 0.22 9.99 -13.16
N GLU A 91 -0.93 9.42 -13.48
CA GLU A 91 -1.60 9.65 -14.76
C GLU A 91 -2.07 11.11 -14.89
N THR A 92 -2.76 11.64 -13.88
CA THR A 92 -3.22 13.04 -13.88
C THR A 92 -2.04 14.02 -13.92
N HIS A 93 -0.97 13.76 -13.17
CA HIS A 93 0.24 14.57 -13.23
C HIS A 93 0.89 14.53 -14.61
N LYS A 94 0.92 13.37 -15.27
CA LYS A 94 1.44 13.25 -16.64
C LYS A 94 0.59 14.07 -17.62
N GLN A 95 -0.74 13.96 -17.55
CA GLN A 95 -1.66 14.71 -18.40
C GLN A 95 -1.51 16.23 -18.24
N LEU A 96 -1.39 16.72 -17.00
CA LEU A 96 -1.11 18.13 -16.73
C LEU A 96 0.22 18.58 -17.31
N LYS A 97 1.28 17.76 -17.15
CA LYS A 97 2.59 18.06 -17.72
C LYS A 97 2.55 18.12 -19.25
N ASP A 98 1.93 17.13 -19.88
CA ASP A 98 1.80 17.07 -21.34
C ASP A 98 1.01 18.28 -21.88
N LEU A 99 -0.05 18.72 -21.17
CA LEU A 99 -0.77 19.95 -21.50
C LEU A 99 0.11 21.20 -21.36
N ALA A 100 0.91 21.30 -20.31
CA ALA A 100 1.84 22.43 -20.14
C ALA A 100 2.95 22.46 -21.19
N ASP A 101 3.39 21.29 -21.65
CA ASP A 101 4.46 21.16 -22.64
C ASP A 101 3.94 21.44 -24.06
N THR A 102 2.70 21.04 -24.38
CA THR A 102 2.07 21.25 -25.69
C THR A 102 1.33 22.58 -25.84
N SER A 103 0.94 23.24 -24.74
CA SER A 103 0.22 24.51 -24.80
C SER A 103 1.10 25.67 -25.29
N THR A 104 0.55 26.47 -26.21
CA THR A 104 1.13 27.71 -26.71
C THR A 104 0.85 28.90 -25.78
N ASP A 105 -0.09 28.76 -24.82
CA ASP A 105 -0.43 29.78 -23.83
C ASP A 105 0.60 29.81 -22.68
N LYS A 106 1.37 30.90 -22.64
CA LYS A 106 2.41 31.12 -21.61
C LYS A 106 1.84 31.27 -20.20
N ASN A 107 0.64 31.81 -20.03
CA ASN A 107 0.00 31.98 -18.73
C ASN A 107 -0.50 30.64 -18.22
N LEU A 108 -1.18 29.86 -19.06
CA LEU A 108 -1.63 28.51 -18.74
C LEU A 108 -0.44 27.61 -18.33
N LYS A 109 0.65 27.65 -19.12
CA LYS A 109 1.88 26.91 -18.81
C LYS A 109 2.50 27.30 -17.47
N LYS A 110 2.55 28.60 -17.14
CA LYS A 110 3.04 29.07 -15.85
C LYS A 110 2.16 28.58 -14.71
N GLN A 111 0.84 28.64 -14.89
CA GLN A 111 -0.11 28.20 -13.88
C GLN A 111 0.05 26.70 -13.59
N ILE A 112 0.01 25.85 -14.62
CA ILE A 112 0.19 24.39 -14.45
C ILE A 112 1.52 24.07 -13.76
N LYS A 113 2.61 24.75 -14.12
CA LYS A 113 3.91 24.53 -13.45
C LYS A 113 3.88 24.93 -11.97
N ALA A 114 3.20 26.01 -11.61
CA ALA A 114 3.05 26.43 -10.22
C ALA A 114 2.20 25.42 -9.42
N ASP A 115 1.11 24.94 -10.00
CA ASP A 115 0.21 23.97 -9.37
C ASP A 115 0.88 22.60 -9.21
N LEU A 116 1.64 22.14 -10.21
CA LEU A 116 2.49 20.96 -10.09
C LEU A 116 3.57 21.15 -9.02
N LYS A 117 4.16 22.34 -8.91
CA LYS A 117 5.14 22.64 -7.87
C LYS A 117 4.52 22.58 -6.46
N SER A 118 3.30 23.07 -6.29
CA SER A 118 2.56 22.98 -5.02
C SER A 118 2.31 21.52 -4.59
N SER A 119 2.36 20.56 -5.52
CA SER A 119 2.24 19.14 -5.21
C SER A 119 3.53 18.46 -4.72
N GLU A 120 4.69 19.12 -4.87
CA GLU A 120 6.00 18.57 -4.50
C GLU A 120 6.11 18.25 -3.01
N ASP A 121 5.54 19.09 -2.14
CA ASP A 121 5.55 18.89 -0.68
C ASP A 121 4.77 17.63 -0.28
N SER A 122 3.59 17.43 -0.88
CA SER A 122 2.78 16.23 -0.66
C SER A 122 3.51 14.99 -1.16
N MET A 123 4.17 15.07 -2.33
CA MET A 123 4.96 13.96 -2.87
C MET A 123 6.19 13.64 -2.01
N THR A 124 6.80 14.64 -1.37
CA THR A 124 7.92 14.45 -0.45
C THR A 124 7.46 13.71 0.81
N LYS A 125 6.39 14.17 1.46
CA LYS A 125 5.77 13.49 2.61
C LYS A 125 5.37 12.04 2.27
N LEU A 126 4.83 11.79 1.08
CA LEU A 126 4.52 10.43 0.62
C LEU A 126 5.76 9.54 0.47
N LYS A 127 6.91 10.09 0.07
CA LYS A 127 8.18 9.33 0.02
C LYS A 127 8.62 8.93 1.43
N ASP A 128 8.50 9.83 2.39
CA ASP A 128 8.85 9.56 3.79
C ASP A 128 7.93 8.49 4.38
N LEU A 129 6.61 8.62 4.23
CA LEU A 129 5.64 7.60 4.66
C LEU A 129 5.88 6.24 3.98
N ARG A 130 6.34 6.23 2.73
CA ARG A 130 6.73 4.98 2.04
C ARG A 130 7.98 4.38 2.64
N LYS A 131 8.96 5.19 3.04
CA LYS A 131 10.19 4.72 3.70
C LYS A 131 9.85 4.13 5.08
N THR A 132 9.09 4.88 5.89
CA THR A 132 8.58 4.42 7.18
C THR A 132 7.80 3.11 7.04
N GLY A 133 6.90 3.01 6.06
CA GLY A 133 6.13 1.79 5.80
C GLY A 133 7.01 0.58 5.42
N LYS A 134 8.12 0.78 4.69
CA LYS A 134 9.08 -0.29 4.41
C LYS A 134 9.80 -0.77 5.66
N ASP A 135 10.25 0.17 6.50
CA ASP A 135 10.94 -0.16 7.74
C ASP A 135 10.01 -0.90 8.72
N LEU A 136 8.76 -0.46 8.82
CA LEU A 136 7.73 -1.16 9.61
C LEU A 136 7.43 -2.56 9.07
N HIS A 137 7.38 -2.75 7.75
CA HIS A 137 7.21 -4.09 7.17
C HIS A 137 8.36 -5.03 7.50
N LYS A 138 9.59 -4.50 7.56
CA LYS A 138 10.75 -5.28 8.00
C LYS A 138 10.63 -5.64 9.49
N GLN A 139 10.28 -4.69 10.34
CA GLN A 139 10.05 -4.95 11.77
C GLN A 139 8.94 -5.98 11.99
N LEU A 140 7.85 -5.92 11.20
CA LEU A 140 6.76 -6.89 11.27
C LEU A 140 7.25 -8.29 10.91
N HIS A 141 8.07 -8.40 9.87
CA HIS A 141 8.68 -9.66 9.49
C HIS A 141 9.58 -10.22 10.62
N ASP A 142 10.40 -9.38 11.25
CA ASP A 142 11.26 -9.79 12.36
C ASP A 142 10.44 -10.19 13.61
N ALA A 143 9.33 -9.50 13.88
CA ALA A 143 8.39 -9.86 14.94
C ALA A 143 7.67 -11.19 14.67
N VAL A 144 7.31 -11.45 13.41
CA VAL A 144 6.77 -12.74 12.97
C VAL A 144 7.82 -13.84 13.14
N GLN A 145 9.07 -13.61 12.76
CA GLN A 145 10.14 -14.61 12.91
C GLN A 145 10.36 -15.03 14.36
N THR A 146 10.24 -14.07 15.28
CA THR A 146 10.37 -14.28 16.74
C THR A 146 9.07 -14.74 17.41
N ALA A 147 7.98 -14.91 16.64
CA ALA A 147 6.65 -15.30 17.12
C ALA A 147 6.12 -14.42 18.28
N ASP A 148 6.46 -13.13 18.27
CA ASP A 148 6.06 -12.17 19.30
C ASP A 148 4.72 -11.52 18.92
N SER A 149 3.61 -12.12 19.37
CA SER A 149 2.25 -11.68 19.04
C SER A 149 1.95 -10.23 19.46
N ALA A 150 2.52 -9.76 20.57
CA ALA A 150 2.37 -8.39 21.05
C ALA A 150 3.08 -7.39 20.12
N LYS A 151 4.32 -7.69 19.71
CA LYS A 151 5.04 -6.87 18.72
C LYS A 151 4.38 -6.92 17.34
N ILE A 152 3.88 -8.08 16.90
CA ILE A 152 3.14 -8.19 15.63
C ILE A 152 1.94 -7.24 15.63
N LYS A 153 1.16 -7.23 16.72
CA LYS A 153 -0.01 -6.35 16.87
C LYS A 153 0.37 -4.86 16.87
N ASP A 154 1.37 -4.46 17.65
CA ASP A 154 1.83 -3.07 17.73
C ASP A 154 2.37 -2.57 16.37
N ILE A 155 3.20 -3.36 15.71
CA ILE A 155 3.78 -2.99 14.40
C ILE A 155 2.69 -2.96 13.32
N ALA A 156 1.74 -3.90 13.34
CA ALA A 156 0.62 -3.89 12.40
C ALA A 156 -0.23 -2.61 12.57
N ALA A 157 -0.52 -2.19 13.80
CA ALA A 157 -1.22 -0.94 14.08
C ALA A 157 -0.45 0.28 13.55
N LYS A 158 0.88 0.30 13.68
CA LYS A 158 1.73 1.36 13.11
C LYS A 158 1.70 1.37 11.58
N ILE A 159 1.70 0.19 10.95
CA ILE A 159 1.56 0.08 9.48
C ILE A 159 0.19 0.61 9.04
N GLU A 160 -0.87 0.25 9.76
CA GLU A 160 -2.21 0.75 9.48
C GLU A 160 -2.28 2.28 9.57
N ALA A 161 -1.78 2.87 10.67
CA ALA A 161 -1.72 4.32 10.84
C ALA A 161 -0.95 5.01 9.71
N ASN A 162 0.25 4.49 9.38
CA ASN A 162 1.06 5.01 8.27
C ASN A 162 0.34 4.91 6.92
N ASN A 163 -0.38 3.81 6.67
CA ASN A 163 -1.16 3.62 5.45
C ASN A 163 -2.37 4.56 5.37
N GLN A 164 -3.06 4.80 6.49
CA GLN A 164 -4.18 5.73 6.55
C GLN A 164 -3.72 7.18 6.32
N GLU A 165 -2.58 7.56 6.89
CA GLU A 165 -1.98 8.88 6.65
C GLU A 165 -1.58 9.05 5.17
N ALA A 166 -0.90 8.05 4.61
CA ALA A 166 -0.53 8.04 3.20
C ALA A 166 -1.77 8.13 2.31
N LEU A 167 -2.83 7.40 2.63
CA LEU A 167 -4.05 7.38 1.83
C LEU A 167 -4.74 8.74 1.82
N LYS A 168 -4.89 9.38 2.98
CA LYS A 168 -5.47 10.73 3.10
C LYS A 168 -4.69 11.75 2.27
N LEU A 169 -3.36 11.69 2.35
CA LEU A 169 -2.49 12.59 1.59
C LEU A 169 -2.58 12.33 0.08
N MET A 170 -2.63 11.06 -0.34
CA MET A 170 -2.82 10.69 -1.75
C MET A 170 -4.18 11.11 -2.27
N GLN A 171 -5.26 10.93 -1.52
CA GLN A 171 -6.60 11.37 -1.93
C GLN A 171 -6.70 12.88 -2.09
N THR A 172 -6.10 13.64 -1.15
CA THR A 172 -6.04 15.10 -1.22
C THR A 172 -5.27 15.55 -2.47
N LEU A 173 -4.12 14.92 -2.73
CA LEU A 173 -3.29 15.20 -3.89
C LEU A 173 -4.02 14.85 -5.20
N ASP A 174 -4.65 13.69 -5.28
CA ASP A 174 -5.41 13.24 -6.45
C ASP A 174 -6.57 14.19 -6.76
N ALA A 175 -7.33 14.60 -5.74
CA ALA A 175 -8.42 15.57 -5.89
C ALA A 175 -7.91 16.92 -6.39
N SER A 176 -6.81 17.43 -5.82
CA SER A 176 -6.20 18.70 -6.24
C SER A 176 -5.73 18.66 -7.70
N LEU A 177 -5.03 17.60 -8.10
CA LEU A 177 -4.54 17.46 -9.47
C LEU A 177 -5.69 17.28 -10.47
N LYS A 178 -6.74 16.54 -10.12
CA LYS A 178 -7.93 16.38 -10.99
C LYS A 178 -8.73 17.67 -11.15
N ALA A 179 -8.85 18.45 -10.07
CA ALA A 179 -9.48 19.77 -10.14
C ALA A 179 -8.71 20.68 -11.10
N GLU A 180 -7.38 20.70 -11.01
CA GLU A 180 -6.55 21.49 -11.91
C GLU A 180 -6.63 20.99 -13.35
N LEU A 181 -6.58 19.68 -13.58
CA LEU A 181 -6.75 19.11 -14.92
C LEU A 181 -8.08 19.54 -15.54
N THR A 182 -9.17 19.49 -14.77
CA THR A 182 -10.51 19.91 -15.22
C THR A 182 -10.55 21.39 -15.56
N LYS A 183 -9.93 22.24 -14.71
CA LYS A 183 -9.83 23.69 -14.94
C LYS A 183 -9.08 24.00 -16.23
N VAL A 184 -7.89 23.40 -16.42
CA VAL A 184 -7.06 23.57 -17.61
C VAL A 184 -7.79 23.11 -18.87
N GLN A 185 -8.42 21.92 -18.83
CA GLN A 185 -9.17 21.40 -19.96
C GLN A 185 -10.38 22.28 -20.32
N GLY A 186 -11.02 22.90 -19.33
CA GLY A 186 -12.10 23.87 -19.56
C GLY A 186 -11.62 25.14 -20.25
N LEU A 187 -10.42 25.62 -19.90
CA LEU A 187 -9.80 26.79 -20.53
C LEU A 187 -9.32 26.53 -21.96
N THR A 188 -8.87 25.31 -22.28
CA THR A 188 -8.42 24.95 -23.64
C THR A 188 -9.55 24.71 -24.64
N LYS A 189 -10.81 24.66 -24.19
CA LYS A 189 -11.99 24.42 -25.05
C LYS A 189 -12.74 25.71 -25.43
N GLN A 190 -12.30 26.86 -24.91
CA GLN A 190 -12.84 28.19 -25.26
C GLN A 190 -11.94 28.85 -26.31
#